data_AF-A0AAD2BRV3-F1
#
_entry.id   AF-A0AAD2BRV3-F1
#
_cell.length_a   1.000
_cell.length_b   1.000
_cell.length_c   1.000
_cell.angle_alpha   90.00
_cell.angle_beta   90.00
_cell.angle_gamma   90.00
#
_symmetry.space_group_name_H-M   'P 1'
#
loop_
_entity.id
_entity.type
_entity.pdbx_description
1 polymer ?
#
loop_
_entity_poly.entity_id
_entity_poly.type
_entity_poly.pdbx_seq_one_letter_code
_entity_poly.pdbx_strand_id
1 'polypeptide(L)'
;MNRIAKILAVTAVALSATTGAFAQTQWQKDHPRRAEVNHRLANQNKRIHNEVKEGEITKGQARQLHKEDRQIRQEERDMASQNGGHITKQEQRTLNQQENQVSRQIGK
;
A
#
# COMPACT_ATOMS: atom_id res chain seq x y z
N MET A 1 -9.65 29.03 54.12
CA MET A 1 -8.83 30.25 53.94
C MET A 1 -8.35 30.30 52.50
N ASN A 2 -8.90 31.22 51.71
CA ASN A 2 -8.51 31.52 50.32
C ASN A 2 -7.09 32.09 50.23
N ARG A 3 -6.37 31.77 49.13
CA ARG A 3 -5.58 32.69 48.26
C ARG A 3 -5.43 32.01 46.88
N ILE A 4 -6.30 32.19 45.88
CA ILE A 4 -6.32 33.22 44.81
C ILE A 4 -4.91 33.57 44.28
N ALA A 5 -4.52 33.07 43.10
CA ALA A 5 -4.29 33.80 41.82
C ALA A 5 -2.79 33.76 41.45
N LYS A 6 -2.26 33.73 40.23
CA LYS A 6 -2.65 33.79 38.78
C LYS A 6 -1.41 33.18 38.07
N ILE A 7 -1.43 32.71 36.82
CA ILE A 7 -1.18 33.51 35.61
C ILE A 7 -1.23 32.54 34.41
N LEU A 8 -1.87 33.03 33.35
CA LEU A 8 -1.97 32.48 32.00
C LEU A 8 -0.61 32.17 31.38
N ALA A 9 -0.47 30.97 30.81
CA ALA A 9 0.43 30.73 29.69
C ALA A 9 -0.41 30.29 28.49
N VAL A 10 -0.66 31.24 27.59
CA VAL A 10 -1.21 30.99 26.25
C VAL A 10 -0.27 30.02 25.56
N THR A 11 -0.65 28.75 25.52
CA THR A 11 0.03 27.77 24.68
C THR A 11 -0.59 27.89 23.29
N ALA A 12 0.19 28.45 22.37
CA ALA A 12 -0.17 28.58 20.98
C ALA A 12 -0.62 27.22 20.42
N VAL A 13 -1.88 27.13 19.99
CA VAL A 13 -2.37 26.03 19.16
C VAL A 13 -1.66 26.17 17.81
N ALA A 14 -0.56 25.45 17.64
CA ALA A 14 0.05 25.25 16.34
C ALA A 14 -0.92 24.39 15.52
N LEU A 15 -1.65 25.04 14.59
CA LEU A 15 -2.43 24.38 13.55
C LEU A 15 -1.47 23.49 12.75
N SER A 16 -1.47 22.21 13.12
CA SER A 16 -0.63 21.20 12.50
C SER A 16 -1.14 20.97 11.09
N ALA A 17 -0.34 21.34 10.09
CA ALA A 17 -0.60 21.00 8.70
C ALA A 17 -0.61 19.46 8.58
N THR A 18 -1.80 18.88 8.53
CA THR A 18 -2.03 17.47 8.22
C THR A 18 -1.70 17.22 6.75
N THR A 19 -0.41 17.15 6.44
CA THR A 19 0.05 16.38 5.29
C THR A 19 0.15 14.94 5.79
N GLY A 20 -0.83 14.11 5.41
CA GLY A 20 -0.94 12.74 5.85
C GLY A 20 0.19 11.88 5.27
N ALA A 21 1.38 11.96 5.87
CA ALA A 21 2.35 10.89 5.77
C ALA A 21 1.79 9.72 6.60
N PHE A 22 1.18 8.73 5.94
CA PHE A 22 0.78 7.50 6.62
C PHE A 22 2.04 6.91 7.26
N ALA A 23 2.08 6.90 8.59
CA ALA A 23 3.20 6.35 9.33
C ALA A 23 3.36 4.87 8.95
N GLN A 24 4.56 4.49 8.48
CA GLN A 24 4.87 3.10 8.17
C GLN A 24 4.66 2.24 9.42
N THR A 25 3.80 1.22 9.28
CA THR A 25 3.47 0.28 10.36
C THR A 25 4.70 -0.51 10.78
N GLN A 26 4.71 -1.00 12.02
CA GLN A 26 5.79 -1.85 12.50
C GLN A 26 5.99 -3.09 11.61
N TRP A 27 4.89 -3.71 11.16
CA TRP A 27 4.95 -4.85 10.24
C TRP A 27 5.68 -4.52 8.93
N GLN A 28 5.46 -3.34 8.35
CA GLN A 28 6.15 -2.92 7.12
C GLN A 28 7.65 -2.69 7.36
N LYS A 29 8.06 -2.24 8.55
CA LYS A 29 9.48 -2.13 8.92
C LYS A 29 10.13 -3.51 9.04
N ASP A 30 9.42 -4.46 9.62
CA ASP A 30 9.90 -5.83 9.80
C ASP A 30 9.88 -6.62 8.47
N HIS A 31 9.02 -6.26 7.52
CA HIS A 31 8.84 -6.95 6.23
C HIS A 31 8.94 -6.00 5.03
N PRO A 32 10.08 -5.32 4.82
CA PRO A 32 10.18 -4.25 3.83
C PRO A 32 9.93 -4.72 2.39
N ARG A 33 10.40 -5.93 2.04
CA ARG A 33 10.18 -6.49 0.68
C ARG A 33 8.73 -6.82 0.40
N ARG A 34 8.05 -7.39 1.38
CA ARG A 34 6.60 -7.67 1.31
C ARG A 34 5.81 -6.38 1.28
N ALA A 35 6.20 -5.38 2.07
CA ALA A 35 5.59 -4.07 2.05
C ALA A 35 5.67 -3.42 0.66
N GLU A 36 6.80 -3.52 -0.03
CA GLU A 36 6.96 -3.03 -1.40
C GLU A 36 5.99 -3.71 -2.37
N VAL A 37 5.97 -5.04 -2.43
CA VAL A 37 5.05 -5.81 -3.31
C VAL A 37 3.60 -5.44 -3.00
N ASN A 38 3.20 -5.44 -1.72
CA ASN A 38 1.84 -5.09 -1.33
C ASN A 38 1.46 -3.64 -1.70
N HIS A 39 2.41 -2.70 -1.66
CA HIS A 39 2.18 -1.33 -2.10
C HIS A 39 2.00 -1.25 -3.62
N ARG A 40 2.76 -2.02 -4.39
CA ARG A 40 2.60 -2.12 -5.85
C ARG A 40 1.25 -2.69 -6.23
N LEU A 41 0.80 -3.78 -5.62
CA LEU A 41 -0.57 -4.31 -5.75
C LEU A 41 -1.65 -3.26 -5.43
N ALA A 42 -1.50 -2.51 -4.33
CA ALA A 42 -2.45 -1.46 -3.96
C ALA A 42 -2.53 -0.35 -5.03
N ASN A 43 -1.38 0.05 -5.58
CA ASN A 43 -1.31 1.04 -6.65
C ASN A 43 -1.95 0.52 -7.95
N GLN A 44 -1.72 -0.74 -8.33
CA GLN A 44 -2.39 -1.37 -9.47
C GLN A 44 -3.90 -1.41 -9.29
N ASN A 45 -4.39 -1.84 -8.13
CA ASN A 45 -5.82 -1.85 -7.81
C ASN A 45 -6.46 -0.46 -7.94
N LYS A 46 -5.75 0.59 -7.52
CA LYS A 46 -6.20 1.98 -7.68
C LYS A 46 -6.27 2.38 -9.16
N ARG A 47 -5.26 2.05 -9.96
CA ARG A 47 -5.25 2.32 -11.40
C ARG A 47 -6.39 1.61 -12.12
N ILE A 48 -6.60 0.32 -11.86
CA ILE A 48 -7.71 -0.47 -12.43
C ILE A 48 -9.06 0.20 -12.12
N HIS A 49 -9.28 0.64 -10.88
CA HIS A 49 -10.51 1.35 -10.50
C HIS A 49 -10.69 2.66 -11.26
N ASN A 50 -9.62 3.44 -11.41
CA ASN A 50 -9.67 4.71 -12.14
C ASN A 50 -10.00 4.49 -13.62
N GLU A 51 -9.35 3.54 -14.29
CA GLU A 51 -9.59 3.28 -15.71
C GLU A 51 -10.99 2.72 -15.97
N VAL A 52 -11.53 1.89 -15.07
CA VAL A 52 -12.95 1.47 -15.15
C VAL A 52 -13.89 2.65 -15.01
N LYS A 53 -13.57 3.58 -14.10
CA LYS A 53 -14.38 4.79 -13.85
C LYS A 53 -14.34 5.75 -15.04
N GLU A 54 -13.18 5.89 -15.67
CA GLU A 54 -12.95 6.74 -16.83
C GLU A 54 -13.49 6.12 -18.12
N GLY A 55 -13.71 4.79 -18.12
CA GLY A 55 -14.24 4.05 -19.26
C GLY A 55 -13.15 3.53 -20.21
N GLU A 56 -11.88 3.69 -19.84
CA GLU A 56 -10.72 3.22 -20.60
C GLU A 56 -10.61 1.69 -20.64
N ILE A 57 -11.09 1.01 -19.59
CA ILE A 57 -11.19 -0.46 -19.57
C ILE A 57 -12.59 -0.93 -19.15
N THR A 58 -13.02 -2.05 -19.70
CA THR A 58 -14.29 -2.69 -19.36
C THR A 58 -14.24 -3.36 -17.98
N LYS A 59 -15.42 -3.58 -17.37
CA LYS A 59 -15.55 -4.39 -16.14
C LYS A 59 -14.98 -5.80 -16.29
N GLY A 60 -15.03 -6.38 -17.50
CA GLY A 60 -14.46 -7.68 -17.81
C GLY A 60 -12.93 -7.68 -17.75
N GLN A 61 -12.29 -6.70 -18.39
CA GLN A 61 -10.84 -6.49 -18.31
C GLN A 61 -10.39 -6.25 -16.86
N ALA A 62 -11.08 -5.40 -16.11
CA ALA A 62 -10.78 -5.15 -14.71
C ALA A 62 -10.87 -6.42 -13.84
N ARG A 63 -11.87 -7.28 -14.08
CA ARG A 63 -11.99 -8.56 -13.37
C ARG A 63 -10.80 -9.47 -13.65
N GLN A 64 -10.29 -9.49 -14.88
CA GLN A 64 -9.11 -10.27 -15.25
C GLN A 64 -7.84 -9.71 -14.58
N LEU A 65 -7.62 -8.40 -14.63
CA LEU A 65 -6.49 -7.74 -13.97
C LEU A 65 -6.48 -8.00 -12.45
N HIS A 66 -7.65 -7.88 -11.79
CA HIS A 66 -7.76 -8.22 -10.36
C HIS A 66 -7.54 -9.70 -10.07
N LYS A 67 -7.80 -10.60 -11.02
CA LYS A 67 -7.50 -12.02 -10.86
C LYS A 67 -5.99 -12.24 -10.85
N GLU A 68 -5.26 -11.59 -11.75
CA GLU A 68 -3.81 -11.65 -11.84
C GLU A 68 -3.14 -11.05 -10.59
N ASP A 69 -3.57 -9.86 -10.15
CA ASP A 69 -3.10 -9.26 -8.89
C ASP A 69 -3.35 -10.16 -7.67
N ARG A 70 -4.49 -10.86 -7.63
CA ARG A 70 -4.77 -11.83 -6.55
C ARG A 70 -3.87 -13.05 -6.62
N GLN A 71 -3.49 -13.53 -7.80
CA GLN A 71 -2.55 -14.64 -7.96
C GLN A 71 -1.17 -14.23 -7.44
N ILE A 72 -0.67 -13.05 -7.80
CA ILE A 72 0.60 -12.51 -7.30
C ILE A 72 0.54 -12.34 -5.76
N ARG A 73 -0.58 -11.83 -5.23
CA ARG A 73 -0.78 -11.69 -3.78
C ARG A 73 -0.72 -13.04 -3.05
N GLN A 74 -1.24 -14.09 -3.67
CA GLN A 74 -1.22 -15.44 -3.10
C GLN A 74 0.20 -16.02 -3.17
N GLU A 75 0.88 -15.89 -4.31
CA GLU A 75 2.27 -16.32 -4.48
C GLU A 75 3.20 -15.64 -3.46
N GLU A 76 3.01 -14.34 -3.20
CA GLU A 76 3.72 -13.62 -2.13
C GLU A 76 3.53 -14.25 -0.74
N ARG A 77 2.31 -14.71 -0.43
CA ARG A 77 2.00 -15.34 0.86
C ARG A 77 2.63 -16.71 0.96
N ASP A 78 2.59 -17.46 -0.13
CA ASP A 78 3.14 -18.81 -0.18
C ASP A 78 4.65 -18.77 -0.05
N MET A 79 5.33 -17.87 -0.77
CA MET A 79 6.76 -17.58 -0.59
C MET A 79 7.08 -17.10 0.83
N ALA A 80 6.24 -16.22 1.39
CA ALA A 80 6.44 -15.74 2.74
C ALA A 80 6.31 -16.85 3.79
N SER A 81 5.35 -17.76 3.62
CA SER A 81 5.13 -18.89 4.52
C SER A 81 6.32 -19.84 4.60
N GLN A 82 7.06 -19.98 3.50
CA GLN A 82 8.26 -20.82 3.41
C GLN A 82 9.48 -20.19 4.10
N ASN A 83 9.48 -18.87 4.30
CA ASN A 83 10.60 -18.10 4.81
C ASN A 83 10.26 -17.35 6.13
N GLY A 84 9.45 -17.98 6.98
CA GLY A 84 9.14 -17.45 8.32
C GLY A 84 8.39 -16.11 8.31
N GLY A 85 7.63 -15.82 7.26
CA GLY A 85 6.89 -14.58 7.09
C GLY A 85 7.61 -13.52 6.22
N HIS A 86 8.86 -13.73 5.82
CA HIS A 86 9.64 -12.83 4.96
C HIS A 86 9.68 -13.31 3.52
N ILE A 87 10.10 -12.48 2.58
CA ILE A 87 10.48 -12.94 1.24
C ILE A 87 11.95 -12.61 0.98
N THR A 88 12.60 -13.46 0.19
CA THR A 88 13.95 -13.27 -0.28
C THR A 88 14.01 -12.15 -1.32
N LYS A 89 15.22 -11.69 -1.63
CA LYS A 89 15.45 -10.70 -2.69
C LYS A 89 15.09 -11.25 -4.07
N GLN A 90 15.27 -12.55 -4.29
CA GLN A 90 14.97 -13.18 -5.58
C GLN A 90 13.47 -13.32 -5.77
N GLU A 91 12.75 -13.79 -4.75
CA GLU A 91 11.27 -13.86 -4.75
C GLU A 91 10.64 -12.49 -4.99
N GLN A 92 11.13 -11.45 -4.30
CA GLN A 92 10.69 -10.08 -4.55
C GLN A 92 10.87 -9.67 -6.02
N ARG A 93 12.02 -9.99 -6.64
CA ARG A 93 12.26 -9.66 -8.05
C ARG A 93 11.28 -10.40 -8.97
N THR A 94 11.00 -11.67 -8.70
CA THR A 94 10.00 -12.45 -9.45
C THR A 94 8.62 -11.80 -9.36
N LEU A 95 8.15 -11.51 -8.14
CA LEU A 95 6.86 -10.86 -7.92
C LEU A 95 6.79 -9.49 -8.62
N ASN A 96 7.83 -8.66 -8.47
CA ASN A 96 7.91 -7.35 -9.13
C ASN A 96 7.86 -7.47 -10.67
N GLN A 97 8.46 -8.51 -11.25
CA GLN A 97 8.39 -8.76 -12.70
C GLN A 97 6.98 -9.14 -13.14
N GLN A 98 6.28 -9.98 -12.38
CA GLN A 98 4.88 -10.33 -12.64
C GLN A 98 3.98 -9.09 -12.53
N GLU A 99 4.13 -8.27 -11.48
CA GLU A 99 3.40 -7.01 -11.34
C GLU A 99 3.70 -6.04 -12.49
N ASN A 100 4.93 -6.01 -13.00
CA ASN A 100 5.25 -5.19 -14.18
C ASN A 100 4.53 -5.70 -15.44
N GLN A 101 4.27 -7.00 -15.55
CA GLN A 101 3.49 -7.55 -16.67
C GLN A 101 2.01 -7.15 -16.54
N VAL A 102 1.41 -7.29 -15.36
CA VAL A 102 0.03 -6.86 -15.09
C VAL A 102 -0.10 -5.35 -15.28
N SER A 103 0.82 -4.55 -14.74
CA SER A 103 0.82 -3.09 -14.83
C SER A 103 0.81 -2.56 -16.27
N ARG A 104 1.43 -3.29 -17.21
CA ARG A 104 1.43 -2.96 -18.65
C ARG A 104 0.12 -3.32 -19.36
N GLN A 105 -0.76 -4.10 -18.74
CA GLN A 105 -2.09 -4.43 -19.28
C GLN A 105 -3.14 -3.40 -18.86
N ILE A 106 -2.92 -2.71 -17.74
CA ILE A 106 -3.76 -1.61 -17.24
C ILE A 106 -3.61 -0.43 -18.22
N GLY A 107 -4.70 -0.06 -18.91
CA GLY A 107 -4.76 1.05 -19.88
C GLY A 107 -4.44 0.66 -21.34
N LYS A 108 -4.49 -0.63 -21.67
CA LYS A 108 -4.44 -1.13 -23.05
C LYS A 108 -5.84 -1.40 -23.59
#